data_AF-A0A537WS37-F1
#
_entry.id   AF-A0A537WS37-F1
#
_cell.length_a   1.000
_cell.length_b   1.000
_cell.length_c   1.000
_cell.angle_alpha   90.00
_cell.angle_beta   90.00
_cell.angle_gamma   90.00
#
_symmetry.space_group_name_H-M   'P 1'
#
loop_
_entity.id
_entity.type
_entity.pdbx_description
1 polymer ?
#
loop_
_entity_poly.entity_id
_entity_poly.type
_entity_poly.pdbx_seq_one_letter_code
_entity_poly.pdbx_strand_id
1 'polypeptide(L)'
;MSPGILSTPRPVPGRLTPIAGSAAVLALALPIFIVAGWRIGGWVLATVLWLAGQGLGLLLVRLRIGLGNLAASGVVAFGMMFRAIAVMVVLVVVAVSDAKLALGAALLYALAYTFELGLSVVAYFSGQPQR
;
A
#
# COMPACT_ATOMS: atom_id res chain seq x y z
N MET A 1 0.28 -27.64 9.12
CA MET A 1 -0.54 -26.46 9.47
C MET A 1 -1.98 -26.94 9.61
N SER A 2 -2.64 -26.76 10.76
CA SER A 2 -4.00 -27.26 10.95
C SER A 2 -5.00 -26.47 10.10
N PRO A 3 -5.97 -27.12 9.42
CA PRO A 3 -6.92 -26.48 8.49
C PRO A 3 -7.72 -25.32 9.11
N GLY A 4 -7.92 -25.33 10.43
CA GLY A 4 -8.70 -24.33 11.16
C GLY A 4 -8.07 -22.93 11.25
N ILE A 5 -6.76 -22.79 10.99
CA ILE A 5 -6.07 -21.48 11.09
C ILE A 5 -6.55 -20.47 10.04
N LEU A 6 -6.95 -20.95 8.85
CA LEU A 6 -7.34 -20.10 7.72
C LEU A 6 -8.83 -19.80 7.69
N SER A 7 -9.63 -20.53 8.47
CA SER A 7 -11.10 -20.50 8.41
C SER A 7 -11.77 -19.89 9.65
N THR A 8 -11.02 -19.56 10.71
CA THR A 8 -11.58 -18.81 11.85
C THR A 8 -11.59 -17.31 11.55
N PRO A 9 -12.76 -16.65 11.51
CA PRO A 9 -12.84 -15.20 11.38
C PRO A 9 -12.09 -14.51 12.53
N ARG A 10 -11.29 -13.49 12.20
CA ARG A 10 -10.56 -12.70 13.19
C ARG A 10 -10.95 -11.23 13.10
N PRO A 11 -10.85 -10.48 14.20
CA PRO A 11 -11.06 -9.04 14.18
C PRO A 11 -10.15 -8.36 13.16
N VAL A 12 -10.69 -7.37 12.44
CA VAL A 12 -9.90 -6.60 11.48
C VAL A 12 -8.85 -5.79 12.24
N PRO A 13 -7.54 -5.98 11.99
CA PRO A 13 -6.48 -5.27 12.69
C PRO A 13 -6.46 -3.78 12.35
N GLY A 14 -5.91 -2.97 13.25
CA GLY A 14 -5.69 -1.55 13.02
C GLY A 14 -4.73 -1.29 11.85
N ARG A 15 -4.96 -0.20 11.10
CA ARG A 15 -4.19 0.13 9.89
C ARG A 15 -2.91 0.93 10.15
N LEU A 16 -2.76 1.51 11.33
CA LEU A 16 -1.68 2.44 11.62
C LEU A 16 -0.30 1.77 11.61
N THR A 17 -0.19 0.55 12.13
CA THR A 17 1.06 -0.21 12.19
C THR A 17 1.61 -0.56 10.80
N PRO A 18 0.80 -1.14 9.87
CA PRO A 18 1.22 -1.33 8.49
C PRO A 18 1.66 -0.03 7.79
N ILE A 19 0.87 1.05 7.92
CA ILE A 19 1.15 2.35 7.29
C ILE A 19 2.45 2.95 7.83
N ALA A 20 2.68 2.88 9.15
CA ALA A 20 3.92 3.34 9.76
C ALA A 20 5.14 2.52 9.26
N GLY A 21 4.97 1.21 9.09
CA GLY A 21 6.01 0.34 8.55
C GLY A 21 6.40 0.70 7.13
N SER A 22 5.44 0.93 6.24
CA SER A 22 5.76 1.35 4.87
C SER A 22 6.30 2.78 4.78
N ALA A 23 5.84 3.70 5.63
CA ALA A 23 6.43 5.02 5.75
C ALA A 23 7.90 4.95 6.21
N ALA A 24 8.23 4.05 7.15
CA ALA A 24 9.60 3.82 7.58
C ALA A 24 10.48 3.29 6.44
N VAL A 25 9.97 2.37 5.61
CA VAL A 25 10.66 1.91 4.39
C VAL A 25 10.97 3.07 3.45
N LEU A 26 9.99 3.94 3.17
CA LEU A 26 10.20 5.12 2.33
C LEU A 26 11.25 6.07 2.92
N ALA A 27 11.16 6.34 4.22
CA ALA A 27 12.12 7.21 4.91
C ALA A 27 13.55 6.64 4.88
N LEU A 28 13.72 5.34 5.12
CA LEU A 28 15.01 4.66 5.07
C LEU A 28 15.56 4.49 3.66
N ALA A 29 14.70 4.51 2.63
CA ALA A 29 15.14 4.49 1.25
C ALA A 29 15.77 5.81 0.81
N LEU A 30 15.39 6.95 1.41
CA LEU A 30 15.95 8.26 1.07
C LEU A 30 17.49 8.31 1.18
N PRO A 31 18.12 7.93 2.31
CA PRO A 31 19.58 7.93 2.40
C PRO A 31 20.22 6.94 1.41
N ILE A 32 19.57 5.81 1.11
CA ILE A 32 20.06 4.85 0.11
C ILE A 32 20.08 5.49 -1.29
N PHE A 33 19.02 6.20 -1.68
CA PHE A 33 18.97 6.90 -2.97
C PHE A 33 20.06 7.96 -3.09
N ILE A 34 20.35 8.67 -2.00
CA ILE A 34 21.41 9.68 -1.96
C ILE A 34 22.79 9.01 -2.10
N VAL A 35 23.09 8.00 -1.28
CA VAL A 35 24.40 7.31 -1.28
C VAL A 35 24.64 6.55 -2.59
N ALA A 36 23.61 5.92 -3.16
CA ALA A 36 23.70 5.19 -4.42
C ALA A 36 23.72 6.10 -5.65
N GLY A 37 23.59 7.42 -5.49
CA GLY A 37 23.50 8.38 -6.61
C GLY A 37 22.27 8.17 -7.48
N TRP A 38 21.21 7.55 -6.95
CA TRP A 38 19.97 7.35 -7.67
C TRP A 38 19.19 8.65 -7.77
N ARG A 39 18.34 8.77 -8.79
CA ARG A 39 17.54 9.96 -9.00
C ARG A 39 16.53 10.12 -7.86
N ILE A 40 16.71 11.17 -7.08
CA ILE A 40 15.81 11.55 -5.97
C ILE A 40 14.37 11.69 -6.45
N GLY A 41 14.16 12.10 -7.71
CA GLY A 41 12.83 12.13 -8.34
C GLY A 41 12.08 10.79 -8.31
N GLY A 42 12.79 9.65 -8.36
CA GLY A 42 12.17 8.32 -8.23
C GLY A 42 11.66 8.07 -6.81
N TRP A 43 12.41 8.50 -5.80
CA TRP A 43 11.98 8.45 -4.41
C TRP A 43 10.76 9.34 -4.15
N VAL A 44 10.79 10.58 -4.66
CA VAL A 44 9.65 11.52 -4.56
C VAL A 44 8.42 10.93 -5.23
N LEU A 45 8.55 10.39 -6.45
CA LEU A 45 7.43 9.80 -7.19
C LEU A 45 6.81 8.63 -6.42
N ALA A 46 7.62 7.71 -5.91
CA ALA A 46 7.13 6.58 -5.10
C ALA A 46 6.38 7.06 -3.84
N THR A 47 6.93 8.07 -3.16
CA THR A 47 6.34 8.64 -1.94
C THR A 47 5.01 9.32 -2.22
N VAL A 48 4.92 10.11 -3.30
CA VAL A 48 3.68 10.77 -3.73
C VAL A 48 2.62 9.75 -4.13
N LEU A 49 2.98 8.72 -4.89
CA LEU A 49 2.08 7.62 -5.26
C LEU A 49 1.57 6.86 -4.04
N TRP A 50 2.44 6.61 -3.07
CA TRP A 50 2.05 5.98 -1.81
C TRP A 50 1.06 6.86 -1.02
N LEU A 51 1.35 8.16 -0.86
CA LEU A 51 0.46 9.12 -0.18
C LEU A 51 -0.90 9.22 -0.87
N ALA A 52 -0.93 9.32 -2.20
CA ALA A 52 -2.16 9.34 -2.98
C ALA A 52 -3.00 8.07 -2.73
N GLY A 53 -2.33 6.93 -2.64
CA GLY A 53 -2.97 5.67 -2.30
C GLY A 53 -3.56 5.63 -0.88
N GLN A 54 -2.88 6.19 0.12
CA GLN A 54 -3.41 6.33 1.48
C GLN A 54 -4.62 7.29 1.49
N GLY A 55 -4.51 8.42 0.78
CA GLY A 55 -5.58 9.40 0.63
C GLY A 55 -6.83 8.81 -0.01
N LEU A 56 -6.68 8.01 -1.06
CA LEU A 56 -7.80 7.27 -1.67
C LEU A 56 -8.45 6.32 -0.65
N GLY A 57 -7.66 5.61 0.14
CA GLY A 57 -8.16 4.76 1.22
C GLY A 57 -9.00 5.52 2.24
N LEU A 58 -8.55 6.68 2.67
CA LEU A 58 -9.29 7.56 3.59
C LEU A 58 -10.57 8.10 2.95
N LEU A 59 -10.52 8.51 1.68
CA LEU A 59 -11.67 8.99 0.94
C LEU A 59 -12.76 7.92 0.84
N LEU A 60 -12.37 6.68 0.53
CA LEU A 60 -13.31 5.55 0.45
C LEU A 60 -13.94 5.23 1.81
N VAL A 61 -13.17 5.31 2.91
CA VAL A 61 -13.73 5.17 4.27
C VAL A 61 -14.75 6.27 4.57
N ARG A 62 -14.46 7.51 4.15
CA ARG A 62 -15.39 8.63 4.33
C ARG A 62 -16.68 8.45 3.53
N LEU A 63 -16.60 7.90 2.32
CA LEU A 63 -17.76 7.60 1.47
C LEU A 63 -18.61 6.43 1.98
N ARG A 64 -18.03 5.51 2.78
CA ARG A 64 -18.79 4.41 3.41
C ARG A 64 -19.81 4.86 4.44
N ILE A 65 -19.70 6.07 5.00
CA ILE A 65 -20.51 6.56 6.12
C ILE A 65 -22.03 6.61 5.81
N GLY A 66 -22.45 6.40 4.55
CA GLY A 66 -23.87 6.34 4.14
C GLY A 66 -24.30 5.11 3.34
N LEU A 67 -23.47 4.06 3.20
CA LEU A 67 -23.79 2.89 2.36
C LEU A 67 -23.93 1.60 3.20
N GLY A 68 -24.85 0.71 2.82
CA GLY A 68 -24.97 -0.62 3.42
C GLY A 68 -23.70 -1.48 3.24
N ASN A 69 -23.48 -2.44 4.14
CA ASN A 69 -22.22 -3.22 4.24
C ASN A 69 -21.75 -3.89 2.93
N LEU A 70 -22.68 -4.32 2.05
CA LEU A 70 -22.33 -4.93 0.76
C LEU A 70 -21.82 -3.91 -0.26
N ALA A 71 -22.55 -2.81 -0.48
CA ALA A 71 -22.17 -1.75 -1.40
C ALA A 71 -20.86 -1.06 -0.95
N ALA A 72 -20.73 -0.82 0.37
CA ALA A 72 -19.53 -0.29 1.00
C ALA A 72 -18.29 -1.20 0.77
N SER A 73 -18.50 -2.53 0.76
CA SER A 73 -17.43 -3.51 0.51
C SER A 73 -17.00 -3.56 -0.95
N GLY A 74 -17.95 -3.51 -1.88
CA GLY A 74 -17.68 -3.44 -3.31
C GLY A 74 -16.89 -2.18 -3.71
N VAL A 75 -17.31 -0.99 -3.25
CA VAL A 75 -16.64 0.28 -3.58
C VAL A 75 -15.20 0.34 -3.06
N VAL A 76 -14.95 -0.17 -1.85
CA VAL A 76 -13.59 -0.25 -1.31
C VAL A 76 -12.72 -1.23 -2.08
N ALA A 77 -13.26 -2.41 -2.43
CA ALA A 77 -12.52 -3.39 -3.23
C ALA A 77 -12.15 -2.82 -4.60
N PHE A 78 -13.09 -2.17 -5.28
CA PHE A 78 -12.85 -1.51 -6.56
C PHE A 78 -11.83 -0.37 -6.45
N GLY A 79 -11.96 0.48 -5.43
CA GLY A 79 -11.02 1.58 -5.23
C GLY A 79 -9.59 1.10 -4.93
N MET A 80 -9.45 0.02 -4.16
CA MET A 80 -8.15 -0.61 -3.89
C MET A 80 -7.53 -1.22 -5.16
N MET A 81 -8.34 -1.86 -6.01
CA MET A 81 -7.86 -2.43 -7.27
C MET A 81 -7.49 -1.33 -8.28
N PHE A 82 -8.30 -0.28 -8.36
CA PHE A 82 -8.04 0.90 -9.18
C PHE A 82 -6.74 1.60 -8.79
N ARG A 83 -6.42 1.69 -7.49
CA ARG A 83 -5.13 2.24 -7.02
C ARG A 83 -3.94 1.56 -7.69
N ALA A 84 -3.92 0.23 -7.75
CA ALA A 84 -2.81 -0.50 -8.36
C ALA A 84 -2.67 -0.19 -9.86
N ILE A 85 -3.79 -0.13 -10.58
CA ILE A 85 -3.82 0.22 -12.00
C ILE A 85 -3.33 1.66 -12.20
N ALA A 86 -3.83 2.62 -11.42
CA ALA A 86 -3.44 4.02 -11.50
C ALA A 86 -1.92 4.20 -11.29
N VAL A 87 -1.36 3.51 -10.28
CA VAL A 87 0.08 3.52 -10.02
C VAL A 87 0.86 2.95 -11.22
N MET A 88 0.41 1.81 -11.76
CA MET A 88 1.04 1.21 -12.93
C MET A 88 1.02 2.14 -14.14
N VAL A 89 -0.11 2.79 -14.42
CA VAL A 89 -0.23 3.76 -15.51
C VAL A 89 0.73 4.92 -15.32
N VAL A 90 0.80 5.51 -14.12
CA VAL A 90 1.73 6.61 -13.83
C VAL A 90 3.18 6.18 -14.04
N LEU A 91 3.56 5.00 -13.53
CA LEU A 91 4.93 4.49 -13.71
C LEU A 91 5.27 4.24 -15.18
N VAL A 92 4.33 3.73 -15.97
CA VAL A 92 4.52 3.53 -17.42
C VAL A 92 4.68 4.88 -18.13
N VAL A 93 3.81 5.85 -17.85
CA VAL A 93 3.91 7.20 -18.44
C VAL A 93 5.25 7.83 -18.13
N VAL A 94 5.72 7.72 -16.88
CA VAL A 94 7.02 8.25 -16.48
C VAL A 94 8.16 7.46 -17.12
N ALA A 95 8.02 6.15 -17.31
CA ALA A 95 9.04 5.32 -17.96
C ALA A 95 9.29 5.71 -19.42
N VAL A 96 8.26 6.23 -20.12
CA VAL A 96 8.39 6.75 -21.49
C VAL A 96 9.34 7.95 -21.54
N SER A 97 9.28 8.84 -20.55
CA SER A 97 10.18 9.99 -20.46
C SER A 97 11.52 9.63 -19.82
N ASP A 98 11.50 8.77 -18.81
CA ASP A 98 12.69 8.39 -18.07
C ASP A 98 12.60 7.03 -17.36
N ALA A 99 13.14 6.01 -18.04
CA ALA A 99 13.13 4.64 -17.53
C ALA A 99 13.87 4.48 -16.18
N LYS A 100 14.97 5.20 -15.94
CA LYS A 100 15.74 5.06 -14.69
C LYS A 100 14.98 5.63 -13.51
N LEU A 101 14.32 6.77 -13.68
CA LEU A 101 13.46 7.36 -12.65
C LEU A 101 12.27 6.43 -12.36
N ALA A 102 11.59 5.96 -13.40
CA ALA A 102 10.44 5.07 -13.25
C ALA A 102 10.82 3.75 -12.57
N LEU A 103 11.97 3.17 -12.92
CA LEU A 103 12.46 1.94 -12.28
C LEU A 103 12.72 2.14 -10.79
N GLY A 104 13.41 3.22 -10.40
CA GLY A 104 13.66 3.54 -8.99
C GLY A 104 12.35 3.74 -8.22
N ALA A 105 11.39 4.46 -8.80
CA ALA A 105 10.09 4.67 -8.20
C ALA A 105 9.28 3.37 -8.07
N ALA A 106 9.28 2.53 -9.11
CA ALA A 106 8.55 1.27 -9.16
C ALA A 106 9.08 0.30 -8.10
N LEU A 107 10.40 0.12 -8.01
CA LEU A 107 11.03 -0.75 -7.03
C LEU A 107 10.72 -0.29 -5.61
N LEU A 108 10.87 1.00 -5.33
CA LEU A 108 10.61 1.53 -3.99
C LEU A 108 9.13 1.42 -3.61
N TYR A 109 8.22 1.78 -4.51
CA TYR A 109 6.79 1.64 -4.28
C TYR A 109 6.40 0.17 -4.02
N ALA A 110 6.90 -0.75 -4.86
CA ALA A 110 6.62 -2.18 -4.71
C ALA A 110 7.14 -2.73 -3.38
N LEU A 111 8.34 -2.32 -2.95
CA LEU A 111 8.93 -2.75 -1.69
C LEU A 111 8.14 -2.21 -0.48
N ALA A 112 7.81 -0.92 -0.49
CA ALA A 112 6.99 -0.30 0.55
C ALA A 112 5.59 -0.95 0.65
N TYR A 113 4.94 -1.17 -0.49
CA TYR A 113 3.63 -1.81 -0.55
C TYR A 113 3.64 -3.27 -0.09
N THR A 114 4.68 -4.03 -0.47
CA THR A 114 4.84 -5.42 -0.03
C THR A 114 5.06 -5.50 1.47
N PHE A 115 5.85 -4.58 2.04
CA PHE A 115 6.07 -4.52 3.48
C PHE A 115 4.79 -4.16 4.24
N GLU A 116 4.00 -3.20 3.74
CA GLU A 116 2.68 -2.84 4.29
C GLU A 116 1.74 -4.06 4.30
N LEU A 117 1.68 -4.80 3.20
CA LEU A 117 0.87 -6.02 3.09
C LEU A 117 1.37 -7.10 4.04
N GLY A 118 2.68 -7.32 4.12
CA GLY A 118 3.28 -8.30 5.02
C GLY A 118 2.93 -8.02 6.48
N LEU A 119 3.06 -6.75 6.92
CA LEU A 119 2.65 -6.34 8.26
C LEU A 119 1.14 -6.50 8.48
N SER A 120 0.33 -6.22 7.47
CA SER A 120 -1.13 -6.40 7.55
C SER A 120 -1.50 -7.87 7.75
N VAL A 121 -0.82 -8.78 7.03
CA VAL A 121 -1.00 -10.23 7.17
C VAL A 121 -0.57 -10.69 8.56
N VAL A 122 0.61 -10.28 9.02
CA VAL A 122 1.10 -10.60 10.37
C VAL A 122 0.14 -10.09 11.44
N ALA A 123 -0.35 -8.85 11.32
CA ALA A 123 -1.30 -8.25 12.26
C ALA A 123 -2.65 -8.98 12.28
N TYR A 124 -3.11 -9.48 11.13
CA TYR A 124 -4.35 -10.27 11.06
C TYR A 124 -4.19 -11.62 11.78
N PHE A 125 -3.05 -12.29 11.59
CA PHE A 125 -2.77 -13.60 12.20
C PHE A 125 -2.27 -13.53 13.65
N SER A 126 -1.91 -12.35 14.16
CA SER A 126 -1.61 -12.15 15.59
C SER A 126 -2.85 -11.89 16.44
N GLY A 127 -3.98 -11.50 15.84
CA GLY A 127 -5.27 -11.34 16.52
C GLY A 127 -5.82 -12.66 17.05
N GLN A 128 -6.41 -12.62 18.25
CA GLN A 128 -7.08 -13.79 18.83
C GLN A 128 -8.30 -14.20 17.99
N PRO A 129 -8.55 -15.51 17.80
CA PRO A 129 -9.76 -15.98 17.10
C PRO A 129 -11.01 -15.54 17.85
N GLN A 130 -11.94 -14.90 17.14
CA GLN A 130 -13.27 -14.61 17.68
C GLN A 130 -14.07 -15.93 17.59
N ARG A 131 -14.46 -16.50 18.74
CA ARG A 131 -15.34 -17.67 18.80
C ARG A 131 -16.80 -17.24 18.86
#